data_AF-A0A9P0G8Y1-F1
#
_entry.id   AF-A0A9P0G8Y1-F1
#
_cell.length_a   1.000
_cell.length_b   1.000
_cell.length_c   1.000
_cell.angle_alpha   90.00
_cell.angle_beta   90.00
_cell.angle_gamma   90.00
#
_symmetry.space_group_name_H-M   'P 1'
#
loop_
_entity.id
_entity.type
_entity.pdbx_description
1 polymer ?
#
loop_
_entity_poly.entity_id
_entity_poly.type
_entity_poly.pdbx_seq_one_letter_code
_entity_poly.pdbx_strand_id
1 'polypeptide(L)'
;QNFVSIIKTCTKLVTPKRENSNILRVSVNEVSPFIILDNSSKKVSGFVGDIWNVIVEFNKYNYTLTSVSYYEGIRQAETGESDIFVAPVVANRHIRRNIRISQPYIINWYDLYMKSPETEISSMCYITPFSNRLWMVTSSSFILLTAVTWVTGRILKRINSAEPNISIPSCFIGVISGLMNQG
;
A
#
# COMPACT_ATOMS: atom_id res chain seq x y z
N GLN A 1 4.10 -17.42 11.45
CA GLN A 1 2.93 -17.87 12.23
C GLN A 1 1.69 -17.45 11.45
N ASN A 2 1.00 -18.41 10.82
CA ASN A 2 -0.12 -18.13 9.94
C ASN A 2 -1.40 -17.98 10.77
N PHE A 3 -1.87 -16.74 10.93
CA PHE A 3 -3.17 -16.46 11.55
C PHE A 3 -4.23 -16.41 10.46
N VAL A 4 -5.04 -17.47 10.36
CA VAL A 4 -6.21 -17.52 9.47
C VAL A 4 -7.32 -16.72 10.15
N SER A 5 -7.58 -15.52 9.64
CA SER A 5 -8.67 -14.68 10.11
C SER A 5 -9.93 -14.98 9.32
N ILE A 6 -10.72 -15.94 9.80
CA ILE A 6 -11.94 -16.39 9.13
C ILE A 6 -13.08 -15.44 9.50
N ILE A 7 -13.51 -14.54 8.60
CA ILE A 7 -14.76 -13.80 8.78
C ILE A 7 -15.91 -14.80 8.73
N LYS A 8 -16.58 -14.97 9.86
CA LYS A 8 -17.74 -15.81 10.04
C LYS A 8 -18.90 -14.99 10.55
N THR A 9 -20.09 -15.34 10.10
CA THR A 9 -21.32 -14.89 10.73
C THR A 9 -21.60 -15.81 11.92
N CYS A 10 -21.72 -15.25 13.13
CA CYS A 10 -22.14 -15.99 14.32
C CYS A 10 -23.63 -16.31 14.22
N THR A 11 -23.96 -17.32 13.42
CA THR A 11 -25.28 -17.93 13.43
C THR A 11 -25.28 -18.98 14.53
N LYS A 12 -25.58 -18.53 15.75
CA LYS A 12 -26.05 -19.47 16.75
C LYS A 12 -27.41 -19.92 16.25
N LEU A 13 -27.49 -21.12 15.67
CA LEU A 13 -28.71 -21.91 15.73
C LEU A 13 -28.89 -22.26 17.21
N VAL A 14 -29.27 -21.26 18.00
CA VAL A 14 -29.99 -21.48 19.24
C VAL A 14 -31.26 -22.15 18.79
N THR A 15 -31.36 -23.45 19.02
CA THR A 15 -32.67 -24.06 19.22
C THR A 15 -33.38 -23.14 20.21
N PRO A 16 -34.41 -22.40 19.78
CA PRO A 16 -34.94 -21.27 20.53
C PRO A 16 -35.27 -21.77 21.92
N LYS A 17 -34.55 -21.28 22.94
CA LYS A 17 -34.87 -21.57 24.33
C LYS A 17 -36.04 -20.71 24.81
N ARG A 18 -36.96 -20.37 23.89
CA ARG A 18 -38.10 -19.50 24.16
C ARG A 18 -39.29 -19.87 23.29
N GLU A 19 -40.33 -20.38 23.96
CA GLU A 19 -41.71 -20.37 23.51
C GLU A 19 -42.10 -18.94 23.06
N ASN A 20 -42.61 -18.82 21.84
CA ASN A 20 -43.51 -17.75 21.38
C ASN A 20 -42.97 -16.31 21.27
N SER A 21 -41.86 -16.10 20.55
CA SER A 21 -41.63 -14.79 19.90
C SER A 21 -41.20 -14.96 18.45
N ASN A 22 -42.10 -14.64 17.52
CA ASN A 22 -41.89 -14.68 16.06
C ASN A 22 -40.87 -13.62 15.53
N ILE A 23 -40.12 -12.96 16.41
CA ILE A 23 -39.23 -11.85 16.06
C ILE A 23 -37.81 -12.19 16.53
N LEU A 24 -36.88 -12.28 15.59
CA LEU A 24 -35.46 -12.52 15.86
C LEU A 24 -34.77 -11.23 16.30
N ARG A 25 -34.01 -11.28 17.41
CA ARG A 25 -33.16 -10.18 17.84
C ARG A 25 -31.80 -10.32 17.18
N VAL A 26 -31.47 -9.36 16.32
CA VAL A 26 -30.26 -9.39 15.51
C VAL A 26 -29.39 -8.22 15.91
N SER A 27 -28.22 -8.54 16.45
CA SER A 27 -27.19 -7.55 16.75
C SER A 27 -26.24 -7.46 15.57
N VAL A 28 -25.91 -6.24 15.16
CA VAL A 28 -25.11 -5.97 13.97
C VAL A 28 -23.95 -5.05 14.31
N ASN A 29 -22.75 -5.37 13.81
CA ASN A 29 -21.60 -4.49 13.95
C ASN A 29 -21.30 -3.79 12.62
N GLU A 30 -21.41 -2.47 12.62
CA GLU A 30 -21.16 -1.64 11.44
C GLU A 30 -19.66 -1.59 11.11
N VAL A 31 -19.30 -2.14 9.95
CA VAL A 31 -17.91 -2.22 9.47
C VAL A 31 -17.91 -2.13 7.95
N SER A 32 -17.50 -0.98 7.41
CA SER A 32 -17.33 -0.82 5.96
C SER A 32 -16.17 -1.68 5.44
N PRO A 33 -16.27 -2.33 4.26
CA PRO A 33 -17.41 -2.36 3.32
C PRO A 33 -18.38 -3.54 3.55
N PHE A 34 -18.24 -4.26 4.66
CA PHE A 34 -18.97 -5.51 4.91
C PHE A 34 -20.40 -5.28 5.38
N ILE A 35 -20.60 -4.32 6.26
CA ILE A 35 -21.89 -4.00 6.88
C ILE A 35 -22.01 -2.49 6.99
N ILE A 36 -23.01 -1.95 6.31
CA ILE A 36 -23.33 -0.53 6.28
C ILE A 36 -24.79 -0.42 6.71
N LEU A 37 -25.04 0.32 7.79
CA LEU A 37 -26.38 0.54 8.31
C LEU A 37 -26.95 1.82 7.70
N ASP A 38 -28.08 1.69 7.03
CA ASP A 38 -28.83 2.85 6.59
C ASP A 38 -29.83 3.24 7.69
N ASN A 39 -29.54 4.36 8.35
CA ASN A 39 -30.36 4.92 9.42
C ASN A 39 -31.81 5.19 9.00
N SER A 40 -32.06 5.36 7.70
CA SER A 40 -33.40 5.68 7.19
C SER A 40 -34.28 4.45 6.95
N SER A 41 -33.69 3.34 6.50
CA SER A 41 -34.45 2.19 5.99
C SER A 41 -34.45 0.98 6.93
N LYS A 42 -33.71 1.01 8.05
CA LYS A 42 -33.46 -0.16 8.93
C LYS A 42 -32.93 -1.38 8.16
N LYS A 43 -32.46 -1.18 6.92
CA LYS A 43 -31.87 -2.22 6.11
C LYS A 43 -30.37 -2.27 6.38
N VAL A 44 -29.86 -3.49 6.33
CA VAL A 44 -28.42 -3.73 6.36
C VAL A 44 -27.97 -3.80 4.92
N SER A 45 -26.96 -3.03 4.57
CA SER A 45 -26.32 -3.05 3.25
C SER A 45 -24.86 -3.45 3.39
N GLY A 46 -24.17 -3.62 2.26
CA GLY A 46 -22.80 -4.12 2.22
C GLY A 46 -22.74 -5.64 2.08
N PHE A 47 -21.56 -6.19 1.85
CA PHE A 47 -21.40 -7.58 1.44
C PHE A 47 -22.10 -8.60 2.36
N VAL A 48 -21.91 -8.48 3.68
CA VAL A 48 -22.55 -9.37 4.67
C VAL A 48 -24.01 -9.00 4.88
N GLY A 49 -24.36 -7.70 4.77
CA GLY A 49 -25.73 -7.21 4.83
C GLY A 49 -26.61 -7.78 3.73
N ASP A 50 -26.10 -7.86 2.50
CA ASP A 50 -26.83 -8.39 1.35
C ASP A 50 -27.08 -9.89 1.50
N ILE A 51 -26.08 -10.65 1.96
CA ILE A 51 -26.26 -12.07 2.30
C ILE A 51 -27.32 -12.24 3.40
N TRP A 52 -27.30 -11.39 4.42
CA TRP A 52 -28.30 -11.41 5.48
C TRP A 52 -29.71 -11.15 4.95
N ASN A 53 -29.88 -10.15 4.08
CA ASN A 53 -31.17 -9.83 3.46
C ASN A 53 -31.70 -11.01 2.64
N VAL A 54 -30.85 -11.70 1.86
CA VAL A 54 -31.24 -12.90 1.11
C VAL A 54 -31.71 -14.01 2.04
N ILE A 55 -31.02 -14.23 3.17
CA ILE A 55 -31.42 -15.24 4.17
C ILE A 55 -32.77 -14.89 4.79
N VAL A 56 -32.98 -13.62 5.15
CA VAL A 56 -34.23 -13.13 5.74
C VAL A 56 -35.38 -13.28 4.74
N GLU A 57 -35.18 -12.89 3.49
CA GLU A 57 -36.19 -12.95 2.43
C GLU A 57 -36.58 -14.40 2.13
N PHE A 58 -35.59 -15.29 2.01
CA PHE A 58 -35.80 -16.71 1.75
C PHE A 58 -36.61 -17.40 2.86
N ASN A 59 -36.31 -17.10 4.12
CA ASN A 59 -36.95 -17.73 5.28
C ASN A 59 -38.16 -16.97 5.82
N LYS A 60 -38.45 -15.77 5.28
CA LYS A 60 -39.53 -14.87 5.74
C LYS A 60 -39.45 -14.56 7.24
N TYR A 61 -38.25 -14.32 7.76
CA TYR A 61 -38.06 -14.00 9.17
C TYR A 61 -38.43 -12.55 9.48
N ASN A 62 -39.17 -12.34 10.57
CA ASN A 62 -39.28 -11.02 11.17
C ASN A 62 -38.14 -10.81 12.16
N TYR A 63 -37.50 -9.64 12.12
CA TYR A 63 -36.36 -9.37 12.98
C TYR A 63 -36.31 -7.91 13.45
N THR A 64 -35.66 -7.69 14.60
CA THR A 64 -35.29 -6.37 15.12
C THR A 64 -33.78 -6.23 15.08
N LEU A 65 -33.33 -5.09 14.56
CA LEU A 65 -31.91 -4.82 14.39
C LEU A 65 -31.40 -3.83 15.44
N THR A 66 -30.30 -4.18 16.08
CA THR A 66 -29.58 -3.32 17.02
C THR A 66 -28.12 -3.18 16.59
N SER A 67 -27.67 -1.95 16.36
CA SER A 67 -26.26 -1.68 16.12
C SER A 67 -25.49 -1.78 17.43
N VAL A 68 -24.40 -2.54 17.45
CA VAL A 68 -23.55 -2.76 18.63
C VAL A 68 -22.07 -2.80 18.24
N SER A 69 -21.21 -2.53 19.21
CA SER A 69 -19.77 -2.75 19.04
C SER A 69 -19.44 -4.24 18.92
N TYR A 70 -18.28 -4.57 18.35
CA TYR A 70 -17.86 -5.95 18.10
C TYR A 70 -17.88 -6.83 19.36
N TYR A 71 -17.27 -6.33 20.44
CA TYR A 71 -17.17 -7.09 21.70
C TYR A 71 -18.52 -7.21 22.41
N GLU A 72 -19.36 -6.17 22.36
CA GLU A 72 -20.70 -6.22 22.92
C GLU A 72 -21.60 -7.18 22.17
N GLY A 73 -21.51 -7.22 20.84
CA GLY A 73 -22.27 -8.17 20.03
C GLY A 73 -21.91 -9.63 20.30
N ILE A 74 -20.62 -9.92 20.50
CA ILE A 74 -20.18 -11.24 20.97
C ILE A 74 -20.76 -11.53 22.35
N ARG A 75 -20.63 -10.60 23.30
CA ARG A 75 -21.18 -10.77 24.66
C ARG A 75 -22.68 -11.04 24.63
N GLN A 76 -23.44 -10.28 23.85
CA GLN A 76 -24.90 -10.46 23.71
C GLN A 76 -25.27 -11.82 23.11
N ALA A 77 -24.47 -12.33 22.16
CA ALA A 77 -24.66 -13.67 21.61
C ALA A 77 -24.28 -14.80 22.60
N GLU A 78 -23.30 -14.56 23.47
CA GLU A 78 -22.94 -15.45 24.57
C GLU A 78 -24.03 -15.51 25.64
N THR A 79 -24.49 -14.34 26.11
CA THR A 79 -25.53 -14.22 27.15
C THR A 79 -26.93 -14.58 26.67
N GLY A 80 -27.17 -14.58 25.34
CA GLY A 80 -28.49 -14.82 24.75
C GLY A 80 -29.40 -13.58 24.75
N GLU A 81 -28.83 -12.39 24.98
CA GLU A 81 -29.50 -11.11 24.75
C GLU A 81 -29.81 -10.88 23.27
N SER A 82 -28.99 -11.44 22.39
CA SER A 82 -29.18 -11.45 20.94
C SER A 82 -29.26 -12.88 20.44
N ASP A 83 -30.16 -13.14 19.49
CA ASP A 83 -30.34 -14.48 18.91
C ASP A 83 -29.30 -14.72 17.81
N ILE A 84 -28.99 -13.67 17.02
CA ILE A 84 -28.04 -13.72 15.91
C ILE A 84 -27.13 -12.51 15.97
N PHE A 85 -25.82 -12.73 15.83
CA PHE A 85 -24.85 -11.66 15.70
C PHE A 85 -24.26 -11.66 14.28
N VAL A 86 -24.54 -10.59 13.52
CA VAL A 86 -24.08 -10.40 12.15
C VAL A 86 -22.94 -9.39 12.16
N ALA A 87 -21.73 -9.89 11.94
CA ALA A 87 -20.51 -9.10 11.90
C ALA A 87 -19.43 -9.85 11.14
N PRO A 88 -18.38 -9.16 10.67
CA PRO A 88 -17.17 -9.83 10.22
C PRO A 88 -16.42 -10.43 11.43
N VAL A 89 -16.79 -11.64 11.88
CA VAL A 89 -16.19 -12.24 13.10
C VAL A 89 -15.07 -13.19 12.77
N VAL A 90 -13.90 -12.96 13.33
CA VAL A 90 -12.77 -13.89 13.18
C VAL A 90 -13.00 -15.16 13.98
N ALA A 91 -12.99 -16.32 13.32
CA ALA A 91 -13.23 -17.61 13.98
C ALA A 91 -12.07 -18.06 14.89
N ASN A 92 -12.05 -17.55 16.11
CA ASN A 92 -11.08 -17.97 17.11
C ASN A 92 -11.62 -19.16 17.94
N ARG A 93 -10.71 -20.03 18.43
CA ARG A 93 -11.04 -21.14 19.35
C ARG A 93 -11.74 -20.65 20.62
N HIS A 94 -11.41 -19.45 21.10
CA HIS A 94 -12.02 -18.86 22.29
C HIS A 94 -13.53 -18.61 22.12
N ILE A 95 -13.94 -18.02 20.98
CA ILE A 95 -15.34 -17.67 20.70
C ILE A 95 -16.20 -18.93 20.51
N ARG A 96 -15.62 -19.98 19.90
CA ARG A 96 -16.34 -21.24 19.62
C ARG A 96 -16.81 -22.01 20.86
N ARG A 97 -16.30 -21.70 22.06
CA ARG A 97 -16.70 -22.41 23.29
C ARG A 97 -18.15 -22.12 23.67
N ASN A 98 -18.62 -20.88 23.46
CA ASN A 98 -19.92 -20.42 23.94
C ASN A 98 -20.90 -20.10 22.80
N ILE A 99 -20.39 -19.83 21.59
CA ILE A 99 -21.20 -19.45 20.43
C ILE A 99 -20.97 -20.44 19.29
N ARG A 100 -22.07 -20.87 18.67
CA ARG A 100 -22.01 -21.61 17.40
C ARG A 100 -21.84 -20.62 16.27
N ILE A 101 -20.85 -20.90 15.42
CA ILE A 101 -20.51 -20.06 14.30
C ILE A 101 -20.81 -20.82 13.01
N SER A 102 -21.42 -20.16 12.02
CA SER A 102 -21.75 -20.78 10.73
C SER A 102 -20.52 -21.14 9.91
N GLN A 103 -20.75 -21.80 8.77
CA GLN A 103 -19.72 -22.08 7.79
C GLN A 103 -19.15 -20.75 7.26
N PRO A 104 -17.82 -20.63 7.13
CA PRO A 104 -17.25 -19.41 6.57
C PRO A 104 -17.56 -19.26 5.09
N TYR A 105 -17.86 -18.02 4.69
CA TYR A 105 -18.16 -17.65 3.31
C TYR A 105 -17.00 -16.90 2.64
N ILE A 106 -16.05 -16.38 3.43
CA ILE A 106 -14.86 -15.65 2.96
C ILE A 106 -13.61 -16.21 3.65
N ILE A 107 -12.55 -16.38 2.87
CA ILE A 107 -11.21 -16.71 3.37
C ILE A 107 -10.33 -15.47 3.14
N ASN A 108 -9.85 -14.87 4.23
CA ASN A 108 -8.99 -13.69 4.16
C ASN A 108 -7.58 -14.00 4.64
N TRP A 109 -6.62 -13.30 4.03
CA TRP A 109 -5.21 -13.31 4.37
C TRP A 109 -4.79 -11.89 4.75
N TYR A 110 -3.77 -11.78 5.60
CA TYR A 110 -3.23 -10.48 5.99
C TYR A 110 -2.20 -10.04 4.97
N ASP A 111 -2.54 -9.01 4.20
CA ASP A 111 -1.61 -8.34 3.30
C ASP A 111 -1.14 -7.03 3.93
N LEU A 112 0.16 -6.78 3.87
CA LEU A 112 0.74 -5.53 4.35
C LEU A 112 0.68 -4.50 3.21
N TYR A 113 -0.22 -3.54 3.34
CA TYR A 113 -0.31 -2.41 2.43
C TYR A 113 0.59 -1.28 2.93
N MET A 114 1.58 -0.89 2.13
CA MET A 114 2.41 0.28 2.38
C MET A 114 2.24 1.25 1.21
N LYS A 115 2.14 2.55 1.51
CA LYS A 115 2.16 3.59 0.48
C LYS A 115 3.49 3.45 -0.27
N SER A 116 3.42 3.25 -1.58
CA SER A 116 4.62 3.30 -2.42
C SER A 116 5.31 4.64 -2.17
N PRO A 117 6.65 4.67 -1.98
CA PRO A 117 7.35 5.93 -1.88
C PRO A 117 7.03 6.77 -3.12
N GLU A 118 6.68 8.04 -2.90
CA GLU A 118 6.55 8.99 -3.99
C GLU A 118 7.95 9.21 -4.55
N THR A 119 8.21 8.65 -5.73
CA THR A 119 9.49 8.83 -6.42
C THR A 119 9.51 10.22 -7.05
N GLU A 120 9.96 11.22 -6.30
CA GLU A 120 10.32 12.50 -6.88
C GLU A 120 11.60 12.31 -7.71
N ILE A 121 11.47 12.40 -9.04
CA ILE A 121 12.63 12.35 -9.93
C ILE A 121 13.41 13.65 -9.75
N SER A 122 14.48 13.61 -8.96
CA SER A 122 15.36 14.76 -8.75
C SER A 122 16.52 14.74 -9.75
N SER A 123 16.68 15.83 -10.51
CA SER A 123 17.80 16.03 -11.43
C SER A 123 19.18 16.04 -10.75
N MET A 124 19.24 16.18 -9.41
CA MET A 124 20.48 16.03 -8.63
C MET A 124 21.10 14.64 -8.74
N CYS A 125 20.32 13.62 -9.11
CA CYS A 125 20.82 12.25 -9.26
C CYS A 125 21.93 12.15 -10.33
N TYR A 126 21.92 12.99 -11.36
CA TYR A 126 22.96 12.98 -12.42
C TYR A 126 24.34 13.43 -11.93
N ILE A 127 24.39 14.32 -10.93
CA ILE A 127 25.64 14.88 -10.40
C ILE A 127 26.12 14.08 -9.18
N THR A 128 25.21 13.41 -8.46
CA THR A 128 25.47 12.59 -7.27
C THR A 128 26.59 11.54 -7.44
N PRO A 129 26.74 10.81 -8.56
CA PRO A 129 27.80 9.82 -8.69
C PRO A 129 29.22 10.44 -8.74
N PHE A 130 29.34 11.72 -9.08
CA PHE A 130 30.63 12.40 -9.17
C PHE A 130 30.92 13.20 -7.90
N SER A 131 31.82 12.68 -7.05
CA SER A 131 32.30 13.44 -5.89
C SER A 131 32.97 14.76 -6.29
N ASN A 132 32.91 15.79 -5.44
CA ASN A 132 33.59 17.07 -5.68
C ASN A 132 35.09 16.90 -5.97
N ARG A 133 35.72 15.86 -5.41
CA ARG A 133 37.13 15.53 -5.67
C ARG A 133 37.34 15.07 -7.12
N LEU A 134 36.44 14.26 -7.66
CA LEU A 134 36.52 13.82 -9.05
C LEU A 134 36.36 15.00 -10.01
N TRP A 135 35.42 15.92 -9.74
CA TRP A 135 35.27 17.15 -10.54
C TRP A 135 36.51 18.04 -10.53
N MET A 136 37.18 18.16 -9.38
CA MET A 136 38.43 18.92 -9.28
C MET A 136 39.57 18.25 -10.04
N VAL A 137 39.68 16.91 -9.95
CA VAL A 137 40.71 16.15 -10.66
C VAL A 137 40.48 16.21 -12.17
N THR A 138 39.25 16.05 -12.65
CA THR A 138 38.93 16.16 -14.08
C THR A 138 39.21 17.57 -14.59
N SER A 139 38.76 18.61 -13.89
CA SER A 139 39.05 20.01 -14.23
C SER A 139 40.56 20.30 -14.27
N SER A 140 41.32 19.84 -13.28
CA SER A 140 42.77 19.99 -13.23
C SER A 140 43.47 19.29 -14.41
N SER A 141 43.01 18.07 -14.76
CA SER A 141 43.56 17.33 -15.89
C SER A 141 43.36 18.04 -17.23
N PHE A 142 42.21 18.71 -17.43
CA PHE A 142 41.93 19.50 -18.62
C PHE A 142 42.89 20.69 -18.77
N ILE A 143 43.13 21.41 -17.67
CA ILE A 143 44.05 22.55 -17.65
C ILE A 143 45.47 22.08 -17.99
N LEU A 144 45.91 20.96 -17.40
CA LEU A 144 47.23 20.40 -17.63
C LEU A 144 47.42 19.97 -19.09
N LEU A 145 46.47 19.23 -19.67
CA LEU A 145 46.53 18.81 -21.08
C LEU A 145 46.50 20.00 -22.05
N THR A 146 45.69 21.03 -21.74
CA THR A 146 45.65 22.28 -22.53
C THR A 146 46.99 23.02 -22.45
N ALA A 147 47.62 23.07 -21.28
CA ALA A 147 48.92 23.70 -21.11
C ALA A 147 50.01 22.93 -21.87
N VAL A 148 50.03 21.60 -21.79
CA VAL A 148 50.99 20.76 -22.50
C VAL A 148 50.87 20.94 -24.02
N THR A 149 49.65 20.85 -24.56
CA THR A 149 49.42 21.03 -26.01
C THR A 149 49.82 22.43 -26.49
N TRP A 150 49.52 23.47 -25.69
CA TRP A 150 49.94 24.84 -26.01
C TRP A 150 51.47 25.02 -25.96
N VAL A 151 52.14 24.49 -24.93
CA VAL A 151 53.60 24.55 -24.81
C VAL A 151 54.26 23.81 -25.97
N THR A 152 53.79 22.62 -26.32
CA THR A 152 54.28 21.87 -27.48
C THR A 152 54.13 22.67 -28.76
N GLY A 153 52.96 23.29 -29.01
CA GLY A 153 52.76 24.17 -30.17
C GLY A 153 53.70 25.39 -30.18
N ARG A 154 53.99 25.97 -29.01
CA ARG A 154 54.95 27.08 -28.88
C ARG A 154 56.39 26.67 -29.15
N ILE A 155 56.80 25.51 -28.66
CA ILE A 155 58.15 24.96 -28.90
C ILE A 155 58.30 24.62 -30.38
N LEU A 156 57.31 23.96 -30.98
CA LEU A 156 57.35 23.54 -32.37
C LEU A 156 57.44 24.74 -33.31
N LYS A 157 56.69 25.81 -33.05
CA LYS A 157 56.83 27.09 -33.76
C LYS A 157 58.25 27.70 -33.63
N ARG A 158 58.87 27.57 -32.45
CA ARG A 158 60.22 28.10 -32.22
C ARG A 158 61.27 27.34 -33.04
N ILE A 159 61.05 26.05 -33.29
CA ILE A 159 61.94 25.19 -34.08
C ILE A 159 61.65 25.32 -35.58
N ASN A 160 60.37 25.35 -35.97
CA ASN A 160 59.89 25.47 -37.35
C ASN A 160 59.05 26.74 -37.52
N SER A 161 59.61 27.75 -38.20
CA SER A 161 58.93 29.05 -38.39
C SER A 161 57.74 29.01 -39.37
N ALA A 162 57.48 27.88 -40.03
CA ALA A 162 56.42 27.72 -41.03
C ALA A 162 55.06 27.28 -40.44
N GLU A 163 54.97 26.98 -39.15
CA GLU A 163 53.75 26.46 -38.55
C GLU A 163 52.78 27.54 -38.05
N PRO A 164 51.45 27.29 -38.12
CA PRO A 164 50.43 28.25 -37.72
C PRO A 164 50.43 28.51 -36.21
N ASN A 165 50.10 29.74 -35.80
CA ASN A 165 49.91 30.09 -34.40
C ASN A 165 48.67 29.38 -33.83
N ILE A 166 48.90 28.33 -33.04
CA ILE A 166 47.81 27.67 -32.30
C ILE A 166 47.42 28.55 -31.10
N SER A 167 46.14 28.91 -31.05
CA SER A 167 45.57 29.69 -29.94
C SER A 167 45.27 28.79 -28.74
N ILE A 168 45.32 29.34 -27.52
CA ILE A 168 44.95 28.59 -26.30
C ILE A 168 43.50 28.06 -26.37
N PRO A 169 42.50 28.84 -26.84
CA PRO A 169 41.13 28.34 -26.98
C PRO A 169 41.00 27.14 -27.93
N SER A 170 41.74 27.11 -29.04
CA SER A 170 41.72 25.95 -29.96
C SER A 170 42.29 24.69 -29.32
N CYS A 171 43.34 24.80 -28.50
CA CYS A 171 43.85 23.66 -27.74
C CYS A 171 42.83 23.14 -26.73
N PHE A 172 42.18 24.05 -26.00
CA PHE A 172 41.18 23.71 -24.99
C PHE A 172 39.97 22.98 -25.60
N ILE A 173 39.43 23.51 -26.70
CA ILE A 173 38.32 22.88 -27.43
C ILE A 173 38.74 21.52 -27.96
N GLY A 174 39.96 21.36 -28.50
CA GLY A 174 40.47 20.08 -28.96
C GLY A 174 40.56 19.02 -27.86
N VAL A 175 41.00 19.39 -26.65
CA VAL A 175 41.04 18.46 -25.50
C VAL A 175 39.62 18.07 -25.06
N ILE A 176 38.67 19.01 -25.04
CA ILE A 176 37.26 18.71 -24.70
C ILE A 176 36.62 17.81 -25.75
N SER A 177 36.80 18.11 -27.04
CA SER A 177 36.28 17.32 -28.16
C SER A 177 36.78 15.86 -28.10
N GLY A 178 38.07 15.67 -27.81
CA GLY A 178 38.64 14.34 -27.59
C GLY A 178 38.00 13.57 -26.43
N LEU A 179 37.66 14.23 -25.32
CA LEU A 179 37.00 13.57 -24.19
C LEU A 179 35.51 13.29 -24.47
N MET A 180 34.82 14.21 -25.12
CA MET A 180 33.40 14.06 -25.45
C MET A 180 33.17 13.06 -26.60
N ASN A 181 34.24 12.49 -27.16
CA ASN A 181 34.20 11.64 -28.34
C ASN A 181 33.45 12.33 -29.50
N GLN A 182 33.63 13.64 -29.61
CA GLN A 182 33.05 14.47 -30.67
C GLN A 182 34.20 14.87 -31.59
N GLY A 183 34.18 14.37 -32.83
CA GLY A 183 35.17 14.70 -33.87
C GLY A 183 34.94 16.06 -34.52
#